data_AF-A0A7X8DTU3-F1
#
_entry.id   AF-A0A7X8DTU3-F1
#
_cell.length_a   1.000
_cell.length_b   1.000
_cell.length_c   1.000
_cell.angle_alpha   90.00
_cell.angle_beta   90.00
_cell.angle_gamma   90.00
#
_symmetry.space_group_name_H-M   'P 1'
#
loop_
_entity.id
_entity.type
_entity.pdbx_description
1 polymer ?
#
loop_
_entity_poly.entity_id
_entity_poly.type
_entity_poly.pdbx_seq_one_letter_code
_entity_poly.pdbx_strand_id
1 'polypeptide(L)'
;MNVKLEYEETQNFIIQSISVIGTFNDFDPNKGKMLKEDGKWIFQCSLLPGEYHYKFLINGEIKLNDPLANLYYPDSNEELWSVLIINEEGKRLYNNEEYSLHIGNYNMTSNIYEEIMPINKKEFNVMLDKKVVMCFEFKEVTGLHSVTVVWFTPQGKVYEVAEANLFTPEGEEENPIKMWFWLDLNETITSNNYGMWLVKLFIDGQYILEDVFSLGTASTYSASGKYSLINN
;
A
#
# COMPACT_ATOMS: atom_id res chain seq x y z
N MET A 1 20.02 -22.70 3.61
CA MET A 1 20.50 -21.45 3.00
C MET A 1 20.35 -20.31 4.00
N ASN A 2 21.34 -19.43 4.14
CA ASN A 2 21.15 -18.20 4.89
C ASN A 2 20.44 -17.18 4.00
N VAL A 3 19.33 -16.65 4.49
CA VAL A 3 18.49 -15.68 3.80
C VAL A 3 18.56 -14.38 4.57
N LYS A 4 18.67 -13.28 3.82
CA LYS A 4 18.58 -11.92 4.32
C LYS A 4 17.37 -11.27 3.66
N LEU A 5 16.43 -10.82 4.46
CA LEU A 5 15.29 -10.01 4.04
C LEU A 5 15.53 -8.59 4.52
N GLU A 6 15.27 -7.61 3.66
CA GLU A 6 15.58 -6.22 3.93
C GLU A 6 14.48 -5.29 3.44
N TYR A 7 14.19 -4.25 4.23
CA TYR A 7 13.26 -3.18 3.87
C TYR A 7 13.95 -1.83 4.08
N GLU A 8 13.96 -1.00 3.04
CA GLU A 8 14.58 0.31 3.08
C GLU A 8 13.57 1.39 3.48
N GLU A 9 13.89 2.19 4.50
CA GLU A 9 13.01 3.28 4.91
C GLU A 9 12.96 4.39 3.86
N THR A 10 11.75 4.89 3.61
CA THR A 10 11.55 6.11 2.82
C THR A 10 11.27 7.29 3.76
N GLN A 11 11.73 8.49 3.39
CA GLN A 11 11.67 9.67 4.28
C GLN A 11 10.25 10.04 4.73
N ASN A 12 9.21 9.63 3.98
CA ASN A 12 7.83 10.02 4.24
C ASN A 12 7.04 8.99 5.06
N PHE A 13 7.58 7.81 5.36
CA PHE A 13 6.87 6.77 6.10
C PHE A 13 7.56 6.46 7.43
N ILE A 14 6.95 6.90 8.54
CA ILE A 14 7.52 6.73 9.88
C ILE A 14 7.35 5.27 10.32
N ILE A 15 8.47 4.56 10.45
CA ILE A 15 8.52 3.18 10.88
C ILE A 15 9.13 3.09 12.28
N GLN A 16 8.36 2.56 13.22
CA GLN A 16 8.76 2.28 14.61
C GLN A 16 9.27 0.85 14.78
N SER A 17 8.69 -0.09 14.03
CA SER A 17 9.09 -1.49 14.06
C SER A 17 8.69 -2.20 12.77
N ILE A 18 9.50 -3.16 12.32
CA ILE A 18 9.08 -4.15 11.31
C ILE A 18 9.30 -5.55 11.87
N SER A 19 8.36 -6.44 11.60
CA SER A 19 8.53 -7.89 11.78
C SER A 19 8.23 -8.62 10.48
N VAL A 20 9.03 -9.61 10.12
CA VAL A 20 8.69 -10.53 9.04
C VAL A 20 7.73 -11.59 9.57
N ILE A 21 6.58 -11.75 8.95
CA ILE A 21 5.63 -12.83 9.26
C ILE A 21 5.56 -13.77 8.07
N GLY A 22 5.67 -15.08 8.30
CA GLY A 22 5.60 -16.05 7.22
C GLY A 22 5.50 -17.49 7.69
N THR A 23 5.42 -18.41 6.73
CA THR A 23 5.25 -19.84 7.01
C THR A 23 6.39 -20.43 7.85
N PHE A 24 7.61 -19.91 7.71
CA PHE A 24 8.79 -20.38 8.46
C PHE A 24 8.82 -19.97 9.94
N ASN A 25 7.96 -19.04 10.36
CA ASN A 25 7.86 -18.61 11.76
C ASN A 25 6.43 -18.66 12.31
N ASP A 26 5.56 -19.46 11.68
CA ASP A 26 4.14 -19.59 12.03
C ASP A 26 3.40 -18.24 12.03
N PHE A 27 3.84 -17.29 11.20
CA PHE A 27 3.35 -15.91 11.15
C PHE A 27 3.45 -15.16 12.50
N ASP A 28 4.33 -15.59 13.41
CA ASP A 28 4.53 -14.93 14.71
C ASP A 28 5.46 -13.71 14.58
N PRO A 29 4.96 -12.47 14.74
CA PRO A 29 5.79 -11.28 14.61
C PRO A 29 6.89 -11.21 15.66
N ASN A 30 6.74 -11.86 16.81
CA ASN A 30 7.80 -11.87 17.83
C ASN A 30 9.03 -12.67 17.41
N LYS A 31 8.83 -13.71 16.59
CA LYS A 31 9.92 -14.51 16.00
C LYS A 31 10.53 -13.85 14.76
N GLY A 32 9.87 -12.83 14.22
CA GLY A 32 10.25 -12.18 12.97
C GLY A 32 10.81 -10.76 13.10
N LYS A 33 11.08 -10.27 14.31
CA LYS A 33 11.52 -8.88 14.54
C LYS A 33 12.76 -8.55 13.70
N MET A 34 12.68 -7.48 12.93
CA MET A 34 13.78 -6.97 12.13
C MET A 34 14.63 -5.99 12.96
N LEU A 35 15.93 -5.95 12.70
CA LEU A 35 16.86 -5.00 13.30
C LEU A 35 17.10 -3.84 12.33
N LYS A 36 17.10 -2.61 12.84
CA LYS A 36 17.38 -1.42 12.05
C LYS A 36 18.87 -1.13 12.04
N GLU A 37 19.48 -1.18 10.86
CA GLU A 37 20.91 -0.93 10.61
C GLU A 37 21.04 -0.05 9.37
N ASP A 38 21.77 1.07 9.48
CA ASP A 38 22.07 1.99 8.36
C ASP A 38 20.84 2.40 7.50
N GLY A 39 19.70 2.65 8.15
CA GLY A 39 18.45 3.05 7.46
C GLY A 39 17.67 1.90 6.83
N LYS A 40 18.11 0.66 7.03
CA LYS A 40 17.43 -0.56 6.56
C LYS A 40 16.97 -1.41 7.73
N TRP A 41 15.81 -2.02 7.60
CA TRP A 41 15.36 -3.09 8.48
C TRP A 41 15.82 -4.42 7.91
N ILE A 42 16.48 -5.23 8.73
CA ILE A 42 17.10 -6.47 8.30
C ILE A 42 16.61 -7.64 9.16
N PHE A 43 16.27 -8.74 8.51
CA PHE A 43 16.02 -10.03 9.15
C PHE A 43 16.86 -11.10 8.48
N GLN A 44 17.52 -11.92 9.30
CA GLN A 44 18.35 -13.03 8.83
C GLN A 44 17.87 -14.34 9.44
N CYS A 45 17.71 -15.36 8.61
CA CYS A 45 17.35 -16.69 9.05
C CYS A 45 18.01 -17.77 8.18
N SER A 46 18.07 -18.99 8.71
CA SER A 46 18.48 -20.17 7.95
C SER A 46 17.24 -20.97 7.56
N LEU A 47 17.04 -21.17 6.27
CA LEU A 47 15.90 -21.91 5.72
C LEU A 47 16.36 -23.18 5.00
N LEU A 48 15.54 -24.22 5.08
CA LEU A 48 15.71 -25.47 4.34
C LEU A 48 15.16 -25.31 2.91
N PRO A 49 15.38 -26.29 2.02
CA PRO A 49 14.63 -26.36 0.78
C PRO A 49 13.11 -26.32 1.03
N GLY A 50 12.39 -25.59 0.19
CA GLY A 50 10.95 -25.38 0.34
C GLY A 50 10.47 -24.06 -0.24
N GLU A 51 9.17 -23.86 -0.17
CA GLU A 51 8.48 -22.63 -0.56
C GLU A 51 7.97 -21.92 0.70
N TYR A 52 8.25 -20.63 0.78
CA TYR A 52 7.93 -19.80 1.93
C TYR A 52 7.14 -18.56 1.51
N HIS A 53 5.99 -18.36 2.15
CA HIS A 53 5.14 -17.19 1.96
C HIS A 53 5.31 -16.24 3.13
N TYR A 54 5.49 -14.95 2.86
CA TYR A 54 5.75 -13.96 3.90
C TYR A 54 5.32 -12.55 3.51
N LYS A 55 5.19 -11.69 4.53
CA LYS A 55 4.98 -10.25 4.44
C LYS A 55 5.77 -9.54 5.55
N PHE A 56 5.97 -8.24 5.40
CA PHE A 56 6.42 -7.36 6.47
C PHE A 56 5.22 -6.80 7.22
N LEU A 57 5.21 -6.96 8.54
CA LEU A 57 4.28 -6.30 9.45
C LEU A 57 4.93 -5.04 10.00
N ILE A 58 4.50 -3.90 9.50
CA ILE A 58 5.02 -2.58 9.82
C ILE A 58 4.17 -1.95 10.94
N ASN A 59 4.84 -1.49 11.98
CA ASN A 59 4.26 -0.90 13.19
C ASN A 59 3.20 -1.78 13.88
N GLY A 60 3.18 -3.08 13.59
CA GLY A 60 2.18 -4.01 14.12
C GLY A 60 0.80 -3.92 13.45
N GLU A 61 0.61 -3.03 12.48
CA GLU A 61 -0.72 -2.70 11.92
C GLU A 61 -0.80 -2.91 10.41
N ILE A 62 0.28 -2.62 9.66
CA ILE A 62 0.25 -2.62 8.19
C ILE A 62 1.04 -3.83 7.69
N LYS A 63 0.37 -4.76 7.01
CA LYS A 63 1.06 -5.80 6.25
C LYS A 63 1.41 -5.27 4.87
N LEU A 64 2.66 -5.36 4.47
CA LEU A 64 3.14 -5.05 3.13
C LEU A 64 3.94 -6.23 2.58
N ASN A 65 3.91 -6.41 1.27
CA ASN A 65 4.83 -7.30 0.59
C ASN A 65 6.28 -6.82 0.73
N ASP A 66 7.23 -7.72 0.51
CA ASP A 66 8.64 -7.35 0.35
C ASP A 66 8.82 -6.72 -1.05
N PRO A 67 9.23 -5.44 -1.16
CA PRO A 67 9.48 -4.77 -2.44
C PRO A 67 10.55 -5.44 -3.29
N LEU A 68 11.41 -6.26 -2.67
CA LEU A 68 12.48 -7.00 -3.32
C LEU A 68 12.08 -8.47 -3.59
N ALA A 69 10.82 -8.84 -3.31
CA ALA A 69 10.30 -10.12 -3.70
C ALA A 69 10.22 -10.20 -5.23
N ASN A 70 10.59 -11.38 -5.73
CA ASN A 70 10.61 -11.66 -7.16
C ASN A 70 9.42 -12.54 -7.59
N LEU A 71 8.69 -13.09 -6.63
CA LEU A 71 7.54 -13.95 -6.83
C LEU A 71 6.45 -13.58 -5.82
N TYR A 72 5.21 -13.65 -6.27
CA TYR A 72 4.02 -13.42 -5.45
C TYR A 72 3.04 -14.58 -5.60
N TYR A 73 2.28 -14.86 -4.54
CA TYR A 73 1.28 -15.92 -4.52
C TYR A 73 0.00 -15.46 -3.82
N PRO A 74 -1.14 -15.41 -4.52
CA PRO A 74 -2.43 -15.12 -3.88
C PRO A 74 -2.90 -16.36 -3.12
N ASP A 75 -3.27 -16.17 -1.85
CA ASP A 75 -3.90 -17.23 -1.08
C ASP A 75 -5.40 -17.39 -1.42
N SER A 76 -6.09 -18.30 -0.73
CA SER A 76 -7.50 -18.58 -0.96
C SER A 76 -8.45 -17.41 -0.65
N ASN A 77 -7.97 -16.41 0.09
CA ASN A 77 -8.69 -15.18 0.41
C ASN A 77 -8.24 -14.01 -0.49
N GLU A 78 -7.48 -14.31 -1.56
CA GLU A 78 -6.88 -13.34 -2.47
C GLU A 78 -5.82 -12.42 -1.83
N GLU A 79 -5.39 -12.69 -0.59
CA GLU A 79 -4.27 -11.95 0.01
C GLU A 79 -2.97 -12.36 -0.70
N LEU A 80 -2.23 -11.38 -1.22
CA LEU A 80 -1.05 -11.64 -2.03
C LEU A 80 0.21 -11.71 -1.18
N TRP A 81 0.88 -12.85 -1.12
CA TRP A 81 2.08 -13.05 -0.32
C TRP A 81 3.36 -12.94 -1.14
N SER A 82 4.43 -12.37 -0.57
CA SER A 82 5.76 -12.49 -1.15
C SER A 82 6.25 -13.93 -1.02
N VAL A 83 6.89 -14.45 -2.07
CA VAL A 83 7.31 -15.84 -2.14
C VAL A 83 8.83 -15.94 -2.19
N LEU A 84 9.35 -16.89 -1.42
CA LEU A 84 10.75 -17.28 -1.42
C LEU A 84 10.83 -18.79 -1.61
N ILE A 85 11.46 -19.23 -2.70
CA ILE A 85 11.65 -20.66 -2.99
C ILE A 85 13.13 -20.99 -2.89
N ILE A 86 13.45 -22.07 -2.16
CA ILE A 86 14.80 -22.60 -2.01
C ILE A 86 14.77 -24.04 -2.54
N ASN A 87 15.59 -24.33 -3.55
CA ASN A 87 15.66 -25.67 -4.12
C ASN A 87 16.46 -26.63 -3.25
N GLU A 88 16.47 -27.92 -3.61
CA GLU A 88 17.18 -28.99 -2.90
C GLU A 88 18.70 -28.77 -2.80
N GLU A 89 19.29 -27.95 -3.68
CA GLU A 89 20.71 -27.57 -3.62
C GLU A 89 20.97 -26.40 -2.64
N GLY A 90 19.93 -25.88 -1.98
CA GLY A 90 20.02 -24.74 -1.07
C GLY A 90 20.21 -23.41 -1.80
N LYS A 91 19.77 -23.30 -3.06
CA LYS A 91 19.80 -22.07 -3.85
C LYS A 91 18.40 -21.44 -3.91
N ARG A 92 18.33 -20.12 -3.71
CA ARG A 92 17.10 -19.34 -3.95
C ARG A 92 16.80 -19.34 -5.44
N LEU A 93 15.56 -19.67 -5.78
CA LEU A 93 15.06 -19.54 -7.15
C LEU A 93 14.61 -18.11 -7.40
N TYR A 94 14.78 -17.68 -8.65
CA TYR A 94 14.36 -16.38 -9.15
C TYR A 94 13.71 -16.58 -10.51
N ASN A 95 12.60 -15.90 -10.75
CA ASN A 95 12.08 -15.58 -12.06
C ASN A 95 12.95 -14.49 -12.70
N ASN A 96 13.36 -14.71 -13.95
CA ASN A 96 14.16 -13.76 -14.72
C ASN A 96 13.29 -12.71 -15.44
N GLU A 97 11.97 -12.83 -15.36
CA GLU A 97 11.05 -11.79 -15.83
C GLU A 97 11.03 -10.63 -14.83
N GLU A 98 11.31 -9.42 -15.31
CA GLU A 98 11.14 -8.19 -14.53
C GLU A 98 9.71 -7.70 -14.71
N TYR A 99 8.90 -7.85 -13.67
CA TYR A 99 7.56 -7.28 -13.62
C TYR A 99 7.61 -5.78 -13.41
N SER A 100 6.75 -5.06 -14.12
CA SER A 100 6.78 -3.62 -14.24
C SER A 100 5.37 -3.07 -14.28
N LEU A 101 5.21 -1.84 -13.80
CA LEU A 101 4.03 -1.04 -14.04
C LEU A 101 4.38 0.44 -14.15
N HIS A 102 3.50 1.19 -14.80
CA HIS A 102 3.53 2.64 -14.83
C HIS A 102 2.26 3.19 -14.19
N ILE A 103 2.42 4.12 -13.25
CA ILE A 103 1.29 4.82 -12.64
C ILE A 103 0.98 6.03 -13.50
N GLY A 104 -0.21 6.03 -14.10
CA GLY A 104 -0.72 7.15 -14.88
C GLY A 104 -1.28 8.24 -13.97
N ASN A 105 -2.57 8.52 -14.11
CA ASN A 105 -3.25 9.51 -13.28
C ASN A 105 -3.84 8.88 -12.01
N TYR A 106 -4.07 9.72 -11.00
CA TYR A 106 -4.95 9.39 -9.90
C TYR A 106 -5.81 10.59 -9.54
N ASN A 107 -6.97 10.33 -8.95
CA ASN A 107 -7.85 11.39 -8.45
C ASN A 107 -8.65 10.96 -7.22
N MET A 108 -9.13 11.96 -6.48
CA MET A 108 -9.98 11.78 -5.31
C MET A 108 -11.38 12.36 -5.53
N THR A 109 -12.42 11.58 -5.23
CA THR A 109 -13.84 11.96 -5.42
C THR A 109 -14.71 11.44 -4.30
N SER A 110 -15.98 11.84 -4.24
CA SER A 110 -16.97 11.27 -3.30
C SER A 110 -17.84 10.16 -3.89
N ASN A 111 -17.68 9.88 -5.19
CA ASN A 111 -18.38 8.82 -5.90
C ASN A 111 -17.41 8.07 -6.81
N ILE A 112 -17.78 6.83 -7.15
CA ILE A 112 -17.06 6.04 -8.16
C ILE A 112 -17.52 6.50 -9.53
N TYR A 113 -16.56 6.76 -10.42
CA TYR A 113 -16.77 7.10 -11.81
C TYR A 113 -15.94 6.14 -12.66
N GLU A 114 -16.48 5.70 -13.80
CA GLU A 114 -15.76 4.84 -14.75
C GLU A 114 -14.56 5.57 -15.38
N GLU A 115 -14.69 6.88 -15.58
CA GLU A 115 -13.64 7.75 -16.09
C GLU A 115 -12.91 8.50 -14.96
N ILE A 116 -11.64 8.83 -15.20
CA ILE A 116 -10.87 9.69 -14.29
C ILE A 116 -11.40 11.11 -14.48
N MET A 117 -12.06 11.60 -13.45
CA MET A 117 -12.60 12.96 -13.45
C MET A 117 -11.44 13.96 -13.33
N PRO A 118 -11.51 15.13 -14.00
CA PRO A 118 -10.53 16.21 -13.84
C PRO A 118 -10.65 16.94 -12.48
N ILE A 119 -11.30 16.30 -11.50
CA ILE A 119 -11.59 16.83 -10.17
C ILE A 119 -10.82 15.98 -9.17
N ASN A 120 -10.07 16.66 -8.31
CA ASN A 120 -9.42 16.08 -7.15
C ASN A 120 -9.99 16.75 -5.89
N LYS A 121 -11.10 16.21 -5.36
CA LYS A 121 -11.82 16.76 -4.20
C LYS A 121 -10.95 16.59 -2.95
N LYS A 122 -10.74 17.69 -2.23
CA LYS A 122 -9.90 17.74 -1.02
C LYS A 122 -10.67 17.97 0.27
N GLU A 123 -11.92 18.39 0.17
CA GLU A 123 -12.77 18.67 1.33
C GLU A 123 -14.04 17.83 1.22
N PHE A 124 -14.28 16.99 2.22
CA PHE A 124 -15.44 16.11 2.29
C PHE A 124 -16.31 16.50 3.48
N ASN A 125 -17.59 16.71 3.17
CA ASN A 125 -18.59 16.97 4.18
C ASN A 125 -19.22 15.65 4.59
N VAL A 126 -18.98 15.18 5.82
CA VAL A 126 -19.46 13.88 6.29
C VAL A 126 -20.99 13.74 6.33
N MET A 127 -21.73 14.85 6.23
CA MET A 127 -23.19 14.83 6.14
C MET A 127 -23.70 14.69 4.70
N LEU A 128 -22.87 15.01 3.70
CA LEU A 128 -23.24 15.05 2.28
C LEU A 128 -22.53 13.98 1.45
N ASP A 129 -21.26 13.74 1.76
CA ASP A 129 -20.39 12.78 1.11
C ASP A 129 -20.43 11.46 1.88
N LYS A 130 -20.71 10.36 1.18
CA LYS A 130 -20.83 9.02 1.78
C LYS A 130 -19.52 8.25 1.86
N LYS A 131 -18.52 8.67 1.08
CA LYS A 131 -17.21 8.03 0.97
C LYS A 131 -16.17 9.00 0.44
N VAL A 132 -14.91 8.68 0.71
CA VAL A 132 -13.75 9.22 -0.01
C VAL A 132 -13.28 8.11 -0.95
N VAL A 133 -13.15 8.39 -2.24
CA VAL A 133 -12.73 7.43 -3.26
C VAL A 133 -11.42 7.89 -3.85
N MET A 134 -10.42 7.02 -3.87
CA MET A 134 -9.23 7.16 -4.70
C MET A 134 -9.36 6.24 -5.91
N CYS A 135 -9.13 6.79 -7.10
CA CYS A 135 -8.97 6.02 -8.32
C CYS A 135 -7.52 6.16 -8.80
N PHE A 136 -6.88 5.03 -9.10
CA PHE A 136 -5.53 4.98 -9.65
C PHE A 136 -5.56 4.32 -11.03
N GLU A 137 -4.88 4.94 -11.99
CA GLU A 137 -4.65 4.40 -13.34
C GLU A 137 -3.28 3.76 -13.43
N PHE A 138 -3.24 2.53 -13.94
CA PHE A 138 -2.03 1.77 -14.18
C PHE A 138 -1.93 1.44 -15.67
N LYS A 139 -0.70 1.50 -16.20
CA LYS A 139 -0.36 1.21 -17.60
C LYS A 139 0.83 0.28 -17.64
N GLU A 140 1.00 -0.42 -18.76
CA GLU A 140 2.18 -1.27 -19.01
C GLU A 140 2.41 -2.26 -17.86
N VAL A 141 1.32 -2.81 -17.30
CA VAL A 141 1.34 -3.72 -16.16
C VAL A 141 1.74 -5.10 -16.66
N THR A 142 2.86 -5.61 -16.17
CA THR A 142 3.36 -6.96 -16.47
C THR A 142 3.45 -7.76 -15.18
N GLY A 143 3.06 -9.03 -15.23
CA GLY A 143 3.02 -9.87 -14.03
C GLY A 143 1.92 -9.48 -13.04
N LEU A 144 2.14 -9.85 -11.78
CA LEU A 144 1.19 -9.69 -10.67
C LEU A 144 1.79 -8.76 -9.61
N HIS A 145 1.03 -7.73 -9.25
CA HIS A 145 1.42 -6.73 -8.27
C HIS A 145 0.39 -6.62 -7.15
N SER A 146 0.85 -6.21 -5.97
CA SER A 146 0.00 -5.80 -4.85
C SER A 146 -0.16 -4.28 -4.86
N VAL A 147 -1.39 -3.81 -4.72
CA VAL A 147 -1.72 -2.38 -4.56
C VAL A 147 -2.32 -2.19 -3.18
N THR A 148 -1.60 -1.53 -2.29
CA THR A 148 -2.04 -1.27 -0.91
C THR A 148 -2.28 0.21 -0.68
N VAL A 149 -3.46 0.55 -0.17
CA VAL A 149 -3.83 1.89 0.24
C VAL A 149 -4.04 1.92 1.76
N VAL A 150 -3.34 2.83 2.43
CA VAL A 150 -3.44 3.01 3.89
C VAL A 150 -4.02 4.38 4.21
N TRP A 151 -5.13 4.39 4.94
CA TRP A 151 -5.78 5.60 5.43
C TRP A 151 -5.32 5.89 6.85
N PHE A 152 -4.83 7.11 7.09
CA PHE A 152 -4.44 7.58 8.41
C PHE A 152 -5.38 8.67 8.88
N THR A 153 -5.84 8.50 10.12
CA THR A 153 -6.59 9.52 10.86
C THR A 153 -5.77 10.80 11.06
N PRO A 154 -6.42 11.93 11.43
CA PRO A 154 -5.71 13.18 11.73
C PRO A 154 -4.72 13.09 12.89
N GLN A 155 -4.83 12.06 13.73
CA GLN A 155 -3.87 11.78 14.81
C GLN A 155 -2.69 10.90 14.36
N GLY A 156 -2.61 10.57 13.07
CA GLY A 156 -1.54 9.74 12.49
C GLY A 156 -1.70 8.24 12.74
N LYS A 157 -2.85 7.78 13.24
CA LYS A 157 -3.14 6.34 13.42
C LYS A 157 -3.67 5.74 12.14
N VAL A 158 -3.28 4.49 11.85
CA VAL A 158 -3.89 3.68 10.78
C VAL A 158 -5.37 3.52 11.10
N TYR A 159 -6.23 3.91 10.16
CA TYR A 159 -7.67 3.73 10.26
C TYR A 159 -8.10 2.45 9.55
N GLU A 160 -7.63 2.28 8.31
CA GLU A 160 -7.98 1.16 7.46
C GLU A 160 -6.85 0.94 6.43
N VAL A 161 -6.65 -0.33 6.08
CA VAL A 161 -5.73 -0.78 5.04
C VAL A 161 -6.56 -1.56 4.04
N ALA A 162 -6.50 -1.16 2.77
CA ALA A 162 -7.12 -1.87 1.67
C ALA A 162 -6.03 -2.39 0.73
N GLU A 163 -6.12 -3.65 0.32
CA GLU A 163 -5.18 -4.30 -0.60
C GLU A 163 -5.97 -4.90 -1.76
N ALA A 164 -5.42 -4.81 -2.96
CA ALA A 164 -5.99 -5.45 -4.14
C ALA A 164 -4.89 -5.89 -5.11
N ASN A 165 -5.17 -6.97 -5.85
CA ASN A 165 -4.25 -7.56 -6.80
C ASN A 165 -4.38 -6.87 -8.16
N LEU A 166 -3.25 -6.47 -8.74
CA LEU A 166 -3.17 -5.82 -10.04
C LEU A 166 -2.43 -6.74 -11.03
N PHE A 167 -3.10 -7.07 -12.12
CA PHE A 167 -2.55 -7.81 -13.24
C PHE A 167 -3.32 -7.46 -14.51
N THR A 168 -2.69 -7.63 -15.67
CA THR A 168 -3.32 -7.42 -16.97
C THR A 168 -4.08 -8.67 -17.41
N PRO A 169 -5.41 -8.59 -17.63
CA PRO A 169 -6.16 -9.69 -18.24
C PRO A 169 -5.68 -9.96 -19.67
N GLU A 170 -5.72 -11.23 -20.09
CA GLU A 170 -5.33 -11.62 -21.45
C GLU A 170 -6.18 -10.88 -22.50
N GLY A 171 -5.52 -10.18 -23.42
CA GLY A 171 -6.15 -9.40 -24.47
C GLY A 171 -6.47 -7.93 -24.12
N GLU A 172 -6.10 -7.47 -22.92
CA GLU A 172 -6.30 -6.09 -22.45
C GLU A 172 -4.96 -5.31 -22.31
N GLU A 173 -3.88 -5.79 -22.93
CA GLU A 173 -2.51 -5.28 -22.71
C GLU A 173 -2.29 -3.81 -23.11
N GLU A 174 -3.11 -3.30 -24.02
CA GLU A 174 -3.04 -1.91 -24.50
C GLU A 174 -3.90 -0.95 -23.66
N ASN A 175 -4.75 -1.48 -22.77
CA ASN A 175 -5.72 -0.69 -22.02
C ASN A 175 -5.22 -0.36 -20.60
N PRO A 176 -5.40 0.90 -20.14
CA PRO A 176 -5.08 1.23 -18.76
C PRO A 176 -6.04 0.52 -17.79
N ILE A 177 -5.49 0.00 -16.70
CA ILE A 177 -6.25 -0.62 -15.62
C ILE A 177 -6.55 0.44 -14.57
N LYS A 178 -7.81 0.53 -14.15
CA LYS A 178 -8.23 1.43 -13.07
C LYS A 178 -8.60 0.64 -11.83
N MET A 179 -8.17 1.13 -10.67
CA MET A 179 -8.54 0.54 -9.38
C MET A 179 -9.11 1.62 -8.48
N TRP A 180 -10.21 1.29 -7.82
CA TRP A 180 -10.89 2.17 -6.87
C TRP A 180 -10.74 1.63 -5.45
N PHE A 181 -10.26 2.50 -4.56
CA PHE A 181 -10.21 2.26 -3.13
C PHE A 181 -11.07 3.33 -2.46
N TRP A 182 -11.80 2.97 -1.42
CA TRP A 182 -12.65 3.94 -0.73
C TRP A 182 -12.65 3.77 0.77
N LEU A 183 -12.81 4.91 1.45
CA LEU A 183 -13.10 5.00 2.86
C LEU A 183 -14.59 5.33 3.01
N ASP A 184 -15.36 4.47 3.68
CA ASP A 184 -16.78 4.73 3.98
C ASP A 184 -16.93 5.76 5.11
N LEU A 185 -17.84 6.73 4.94
CA LEU A 185 -18.08 7.80 5.91
C LEU A 185 -19.39 7.63 6.70
N ASN A 186 -20.25 6.65 6.37
CA ASN A 186 -21.65 6.67 6.81
C ASN A 186 -21.88 6.26 8.28
N GLU A 187 -21.02 5.45 8.90
CA GLU A 187 -21.35 4.89 10.24
C GLU A 187 -20.18 4.83 11.24
N THR A 188 -18.93 4.87 10.79
CA THR A 188 -17.76 4.68 11.66
C THR A 188 -17.01 5.98 11.97
N ILE A 189 -17.24 7.04 11.18
CA ILE A 189 -16.54 8.32 11.31
C ILE A 189 -17.26 9.21 12.34
N THR A 190 -16.57 9.50 13.43
CA THR A 190 -17.06 10.42 14.48
C THR A 190 -16.37 11.78 14.39
N SER A 191 -16.82 12.76 15.18
CA SER A 191 -16.17 14.08 15.23
C SER A 191 -14.70 14.04 15.66
N ASN A 192 -14.27 13.01 16.40
CA ASN A 192 -12.86 12.79 16.73
C ASN A 192 -12.00 12.47 15.50
N ASN A 193 -12.64 12.00 14.43
CA ASN A 193 -12.01 11.68 13.16
C ASN A 193 -12.06 12.87 12.18
N TYR A 194 -12.59 14.03 12.56
CA TYR A 194 -12.56 15.22 11.70
C TYR A 194 -11.16 15.85 11.69
N GLY A 195 -10.84 16.54 10.59
CA GLY A 195 -9.55 17.15 10.36
C GLY A 195 -8.89 16.63 9.09
N MET A 196 -7.57 16.79 9.03
CA MET A 196 -6.76 16.41 7.87
C MET A 196 -6.36 14.94 7.96
N TRP A 197 -6.78 14.15 6.98
CA TRP A 197 -6.40 12.77 6.80
C TRP A 197 -5.24 12.67 5.81
N LEU A 198 -4.48 11.59 5.96
CA LEU A 198 -3.40 11.23 5.06
C LEU A 198 -3.72 9.88 4.42
N VAL A 199 -3.48 9.77 3.12
CA VAL A 199 -3.46 8.51 2.40
C VAL A 199 -2.07 8.22 1.90
N LYS A 200 -1.66 6.95 1.96
CA LYS A 200 -0.45 6.45 1.30
C LYS A 200 -0.78 5.31 0.36
N LEU A 201 -0.16 5.32 -0.81
CA LEU A 201 -0.18 4.24 -1.79
C LEU A 201 1.15 3.48 -1.73
N PHE A 202 1.05 2.16 -1.71
CA PHE A 202 2.16 1.24 -1.85
C PHE A 202 1.90 0.29 -3.02
N ILE A 203 2.97 -0.03 -3.74
CA ILE A 203 2.97 -1.04 -4.79
C ILE A 203 4.02 -2.07 -4.42
N ASP A 204 3.63 -3.34 -4.31
CA ASP A 204 4.50 -4.43 -3.86
C ASP A 204 5.18 -4.15 -2.50
N GLY A 205 4.51 -3.36 -1.67
CA GLY A 205 5.04 -2.89 -0.38
C GLY A 205 6.03 -1.72 -0.47
N GLN A 206 6.40 -1.29 -1.68
CA GLN A 206 7.18 -0.07 -1.89
C GLN A 206 6.29 1.16 -1.75
N TYR A 207 6.72 2.14 -0.96
CA TYR A 207 6.05 3.44 -0.90
C TYR A 207 6.14 4.14 -2.26
N ILE A 208 4.99 4.59 -2.77
CA ILE A 208 4.90 5.30 -4.05
C ILE A 208 4.59 6.78 -3.84
N LEU A 209 3.45 7.08 -3.21
CA LEU A 209 2.97 8.44 -3.04
C LEU A 209 2.09 8.57 -1.81
N GLU A 210 1.82 9.82 -1.45
CA GLU A 210 0.85 10.18 -0.44
C GLU A 210 0.02 11.38 -0.88
N ASP A 211 -1.18 11.52 -0.31
CA ASP A 211 -2.06 12.64 -0.54
C ASP A 211 -2.87 12.92 0.74
N VAL A 212 -3.52 14.08 0.81
CA VAL A 212 -4.31 14.50 1.97
C VAL A 212 -5.70 14.96 1.58
N PHE A 213 -6.63 14.86 2.53
CA PHE A 213 -7.98 15.42 2.42
C PHE A 213 -8.50 15.83 3.80
N SER A 214 -9.48 16.73 3.84
CA SER A 214 -10.14 17.12 5.08
C SER A 214 -11.53 16.48 5.20
N LEU A 215 -11.83 15.97 6.40
CA LEU A 215 -13.17 15.58 6.80
C LEU A 215 -13.73 16.60 7.80
N GLY A 216 -14.97 17.01 7.60
CA GLY A 216 -15.69 17.84 8.56
C GLY A 216 -17.17 17.99 8.22
N THR A 217 -17.87 18.82 8.99
CA THR A 217 -19.30 19.13 8.78
C THR A 217 -19.53 20.53 8.21
N ALA A 218 -18.52 21.40 8.27
CA ALA A 218 -18.60 22.75 7.77
C ALA A 218 -18.38 22.76 6.25
N SER A 219 -19.31 23.37 5.52
CA SER A 219 -19.08 23.76 4.13
C SER A 219 -18.10 24.95 4.15
N THR A 220 -16.80 24.72 4.12
CA THR A 220 -15.87 25.79 3.78
C THR A 220 -16.03 26.10 2.29
N TYR A 221 -17.05 26.90 1.97
CA TYR A 221 -16.97 27.75 0.78
C TYR A 221 -15.84 28.74 1.03
N SER A 222 -14.60 28.34 0.76
CA SER A 222 -13.52 29.30 0.54
C SER A 222 -13.69 29.84 -0.88
N ALA A 223 -14.55 30.86 -1.00
CA ALA A 223 -14.56 31.73 -2.17
C ALA A 223 -13.30 32.62 -2.13
N SER A 224 -12.12 32.01 -2.25
CA SER A 224 -10.86 32.66 -2.59
C SER A 224 -9.74 31.63 -2.59
N GLY A 225 -9.29 31.22 -3.79
CA GLY A 225 -7.98 30.61 -3.94
C GLY A 225 -6.94 31.59 -3.41
N LYS A 226 -6.25 31.20 -2.34
CA LYS A 226 -5.02 31.86 -1.91
C LYS A 226 -3.88 30.86 -2.07
N TYR A 227 -3.03 31.17 -3.03
CA TYR A 227 -1.69 30.62 -3.18
C TYR A 227 -0.96 30.69 -1.84
N SER A 228 -0.42 29.56 -1.39
CA SER A 228 0.62 29.54 -0.38
C SER A 228 1.89 30.12 -1.00
N LEU A 229 2.19 31.37 -0.65
CA LEU A 229 3.53 31.92 -0.83
C LEU A 229 4.47 31.17 0.11
N ILE A 230 5.38 30.39 -0.48
CA ILE A 230 6.59 29.94 0.18
C ILE A 230 7.44 31.20 0.37
N ASN A 231 7.67 31.59 1.62
CA ASN A 231 8.73 32.52 1.96
C ASN A 231 9.88 31.73 2.60
N ASN A 232 11.07 32.02 2.06
CA ASN A 232 12.41 31.57 2.42
C ASN A 232 12.67 31.37 3.91
#